data_AF-A0A8X8FWA6-F1
#
_entry.id   AF-A0A8X8FWA6-F1
#
_cell.length_a   1.000
_cell.length_b   1.000
_cell.length_c   1.000
_cell.angle_alpha   90.00
_cell.angle_beta   90.00
_cell.angle_gamma   90.00
#
_symmetry.space_group_name_H-M   'P 1'
#
loop_
_entity.id
_entity.type
_entity.pdbx_description
1 polymer ?
#
loop_
_entity_poly.entity_id
_entity_poly.type
_entity_poly.pdbx_seq_one_letter_code
_entity_poly.pdbx_strand_id
1 'polypeptide(L)'
;MFEIDNVESIKQAIRVDHDFDDDLIMQVYLPGAISEVKAAVSLDEQDDKFYNNNPIFNLAVLNIIAHHYDNRSITSNEQSFDVPASSMKLIQTLRSNLVKWRKDNIEVIADES
;
A
#
# COMPACT_ATOMS: atom_id res chain seq x y z
N MET A 1 2.48 18.27 1.82
CA MET A 1 3.05 17.10 1.11
C MET A 1 2.21 15.90 1.51
N PHE A 2 1.96 14.93 0.62
CA PHE A 2 1.18 13.73 1.00
C PHE A 2 2.05 12.80 1.86
N GLU A 3 1.49 12.31 2.97
CA GLU A 3 2.16 11.41 3.91
C GLU A 3 1.25 10.20 4.18
N ILE A 4 1.77 8.98 3.96
CA ILE A 4 0.96 7.74 4.04
C ILE A 4 0.63 7.33 5.49
N ASP A 5 1.31 7.90 6.46
CA ASP A 5 1.13 7.75 7.90
C ASP A 5 0.34 8.90 8.54
N ASN A 6 -0.27 9.76 7.71
CA ASN A 6 -1.10 10.87 8.14
C ASN A 6 -2.57 10.63 7.79
N VAL A 7 -3.44 10.64 8.81
CA VAL A 7 -4.88 10.34 8.64
C VAL A 7 -5.58 11.33 7.70
N GLU A 8 -5.24 12.61 7.72
CA GLU A 8 -5.83 13.63 6.83
C GLU A 8 -5.45 13.39 5.37
N SER A 9 -4.19 13.00 5.13
CA SER A 9 -3.73 12.64 3.79
C SER A 9 -4.50 11.42 3.25
N ILE A 10 -4.71 10.40 4.06
CA ILE A 10 -5.48 9.21 3.69
C ILE A 10 -6.94 9.58 3.44
N LYS A 11 -7.61 10.27 4.37
CA LYS A 11 -9.00 10.73 4.25
C LYS A 11 -9.22 11.52 2.97
N GLN A 12 -8.33 12.46 2.66
CA GLN A 12 -8.38 13.21 1.41
C GLN A 12 -8.28 12.31 0.17
N ALA A 13 -7.40 11.29 0.20
CA ALA A 13 -7.21 10.37 -0.91
C ALA A 13 -8.42 9.45 -1.13
N ILE A 14 -9.06 8.99 -0.05
CA ILE A 14 -10.23 8.09 -0.11
C ILE A 14 -11.58 8.83 -0.03
N ARG A 15 -11.56 10.18 -0.06
CA ARG A 15 -12.74 11.06 -0.04
C ARG A 15 -13.63 10.92 1.20
N VAL A 16 -13.00 10.79 2.35
CA VAL A 16 -13.65 10.82 3.67
C VAL A 16 -13.53 12.23 4.25
N ASP A 17 -14.65 12.77 4.74
CA ASP A 17 -14.75 14.15 5.23
C ASP A 17 -15.14 14.25 6.72
N HIS A 18 -15.01 13.14 7.45
CA HIS A 18 -15.33 13.03 8.87
C HIS A 18 -14.25 12.26 9.64
N ASP A 19 -14.29 12.38 10.97
CA ASP A 19 -13.24 11.83 11.85
C ASP A 19 -13.66 10.55 12.57
N PHE A 20 -14.90 10.08 12.39
CA PHE A 20 -15.45 8.92 13.12
C PHE A 20 -14.64 7.62 12.94
N ASP A 21 -13.96 7.48 11.81
CA ASP A 21 -13.22 6.28 11.44
C ASP A 21 -11.70 6.50 11.47
N ASP A 22 -11.20 7.61 12.04
CA ASP A 22 -9.75 7.91 12.07
C ASP A 22 -8.95 6.78 12.73
N ASP A 23 -9.42 6.27 13.87
CA ASP A 23 -8.79 5.14 14.55
C ASP A 23 -8.86 3.85 13.71
N LEU A 24 -9.98 3.61 13.03
CA LEU A 24 -10.15 2.44 12.17
C LEU A 24 -9.18 2.49 10.97
N ILE A 25 -9.06 3.66 10.35
CA ILE A 25 -8.14 3.92 9.24
C ILE A 25 -6.70 3.69 9.71
N MET A 26 -6.29 4.33 10.81
CA MET A 26 -4.89 4.34 11.24
C MET A 26 -4.45 3.04 11.91
N GLN A 27 -5.32 2.39 12.69
CA GLN A 27 -4.95 1.24 13.50
C GLN A 27 -5.27 -0.10 12.83
N VAL A 28 -6.13 -0.12 11.82
CA VAL A 28 -6.56 -1.36 11.14
C VAL A 28 -6.28 -1.32 9.64
N TYR A 29 -6.87 -0.37 8.91
CA TYR A 29 -6.78 -0.38 7.45
C TYR A 29 -5.38 -0.09 6.93
N LEU A 30 -4.72 0.94 7.45
CA LEU A 30 -3.37 1.31 7.04
C LEU A 30 -2.35 0.19 7.30
N PRO A 31 -2.18 -0.36 8.52
CA PRO A 31 -1.22 -1.42 8.77
C PRO A 31 -1.58 -2.72 8.02
N GLY A 32 -2.87 -3.03 7.89
CA GLY A 32 -3.34 -4.18 7.11
C GLY A 32 -2.97 -4.07 5.63
N ALA A 33 -3.28 -2.93 5.00
CA ALA A 33 -2.96 -2.67 3.60
C ALA A 33 -1.44 -2.66 3.35
N ILE A 34 -0.65 -2.06 4.25
CA ILE A 34 0.82 -2.12 4.18
C ILE A 34 1.32 -3.56 4.23
N SER A 35 0.81 -4.35 5.18
CA SER A 35 1.18 -5.76 5.34
C SER A 35 0.84 -6.57 4.10
N GLU A 36 -0.36 -6.38 3.53
CA GLU A 36 -0.80 -7.05 2.32
C GLU A 36 0.10 -6.74 1.12
N VAL A 37 0.39 -5.45 0.87
CA VAL A 37 1.26 -5.04 -0.24
C VAL A 37 2.67 -5.58 -0.05
N LYS A 38 3.25 -5.49 1.15
CA LYS A 38 4.59 -6.03 1.44
C LYS A 38 4.63 -7.55 1.28
N ALA A 39 3.66 -8.28 1.81
CA ALA A 39 3.56 -9.73 1.66
C ALA A 39 3.45 -10.16 0.20
N ALA A 40 2.75 -9.37 -0.62
CA ALA A 40 2.66 -9.62 -2.05
C ALA A 40 3.96 -9.26 -2.81
N VAL A 41 4.78 -8.34 -2.33
CA VAL A 41 5.99 -7.86 -3.04
C VAL A 41 7.26 -8.52 -2.51
N SER A 42 7.59 -8.30 -1.24
CA SER A 42 8.72 -8.89 -0.52
C SER A 42 8.62 -8.58 0.98
N LEU A 43 8.94 -9.59 1.80
CA LEU A 43 9.08 -9.48 3.25
C LEU A 43 10.54 -9.45 3.72
N ASP A 44 11.51 -9.43 2.79
CA ASP A 44 12.93 -9.36 3.15
C ASP A 44 13.26 -7.99 3.77
N GLU A 45 13.84 -7.97 4.97
CA GLU A 45 14.17 -6.74 5.70
C GLU A 45 15.11 -5.82 4.92
N GLN A 46 15.99 -6.38 4.09
CA GLN A 46 16.89 -5.62 3.22
C GLN A 46 16.16 -4.74 2.19
N ASP A 47 14.91 -5.08 1.86
CA ASP A 47 14.10 -4.32 0.91
C ASP A 47 13.28 -3.22 1.57
N ASP A 48 13.29 -3.05 2.89
CA ASP A 48 12.36 -2.11 3.55
C ASP A 48 12.51 -0.68 3.03
N LYS A 49 13.74 -0.28 2.69
CA LYS A 49 14.04 1.03 2.10
C LYS A 49 13.39 1.24 0.72
N PHE A 50 13.08 0.17 -0.02
CA PHE A 50 12.41 0.26 -1.32
C PHE A 50 10.99 0.83 -1.21
N TYR A 51 10.32 0.59 -0.08
CA TYR A 51 8.95 1.05 0.14
C TYR A 51 8.88 2.52 0.61
N ASN A 52 9.96 3.03 1.20
CA ASN A 52 10.00 4.39 1.74
C ASN A 52 9.81 5.43 0.64
N ASN A 53 8.81 6.32 0.82
CA ASN A 53 8.44 7.37 -0.13
C ASN A 53 8.18 6.85 -1.56
N ASN A 54 7.79 5.59 -1.73
CA ASN A 54 7.53 4.99 -3.04
C ASN A 54 6.09 5.28 -3.48
N PRO A 55 5.86 6.08 -4.54
CA PRO A 55 4.51 6.50 -4.92
C PRO A 55 3.60 5.35 -5.37
N ILE A 56 4.17 4.30 -5.97
CA ILE A 56 3.41 3.14 -6.44
C ILE A 56 3.00 2.28 -5.24
N PHE A 57 3.87 2.17 -4.24
CA PHE A 57 3.55 1.51 -2.97
C PHE A 57 2.41 2.25 -2.27
N ASN A 58 2.53 3.57 -2.10
CA ASN A 58 1.51 4.40 -1.47
C ASN A 58 0.16 4.28 -2.21
N LEU A 59 0.16 4.30 -3.55
CA LEU A 59 -1.05 4.13 -4.34
C LEU A 59 -1.69 2.74 -4.16
N ALA A 60 -0.88 1.67 -4.10
CA ALA A 60 -1.40 0.33 -3.85
C ALA A 60 -2.05 0.21 -2.47
N VAL A 61 -1.40 0.76 -1.44
CA VAL A 61 -1.94 0.83 -0.07
C VAL A 61 -3.26 1.59 -0.04
N LEU A 62 -3.32 2.78 -0.64
CA LEU A 62 -4.55 3.59 -0.68
C LEU A 62 -5.70 2.90 -1.40
N ASN A 63 -5.45 2.18 -2.50
CA ASN A 63 -6.49 1.43 -3.20
C ASN A 63 -7.10 0.34 -2.32
N ILE A 64 -6.29 -0.34 -1.50
CA ILE A 64 -6.76 -1.38 -0.57
C ILE A 64 -7.56 -0.74 0.57
N ILE A 65 -7.07 0.37 1.15
CA ILE A 65 -7.80 1.11 2.18
C ILE A 65 -9.17 1.57 1.65
N ALA A 66 -9.20 2.21 0.47
CA ALA A 66 -10.44 2.67 -0.15
C ALA A 66 -11.41 1.49 -0.39
N HIS A 67 -10.91 0.38 -0.91
CA HIS A 67 -11.73 -0.80 -1.15
C HIS A 67 -12.36 -1.34 0.14
N HIS A 68 -11.60 -1.50 1.22
CA HIS A 68 -12.15 -1.96 2.51
C HIS A 68 -13.10 -0.94 3.13
N TYR A 69 -12.80 0.34 2.98
CA TYR A 69 -13.64 1.42 3.48
C TYR A 69 -15.02 1.43 2.79
N ASP A 70 -15.03 1.29 1.47
CA ASP A 70 -16.26 1.31 0.66
C ASP A 70 -17.07 0.00 0.79
N ASN A 71 -16.42 -1.12 1.12
CA ASN A 71 -17.02 -2.46 1.13
C ASN A 71 -17.02 -3.10 2.53
N ARG A 72 -17.52 -2.37 3.54
CA ARG A 72 -17.57 -2.86 4.95
C ARG A 72 -18.50 -4.04 5.17
N SER A 73 -19.50 -4.23 4.31
CA SER A 73 -20.44 -5.35 4.40
C SER A 73 -20.04 -6.46 3.44
N ILE A 74 -19.97 -7.69 3.96
CA ILE A 74 -19.81 -8.91 3.14
C ILE A 74 -21.04 -9.20 2.27
N THR A 75 -22.18 -8.57 2.57
CA THR A 75 -23.40 -8.62 1.77
C THR A 75 -23.69 -7.25 1.18
N SER A 76 -23.92 -7.20 -0.12
CA SER A 76 -24.30 -5.99 -0.84
C SER A 76 -25.47 -6.33 -1.77
N ASN A 77 -26.40 -5.40 -1.94
CA ASN A 77 -27.43 -5.49 -2.97
C ASN A 77 -26.88 -5.14 -4.37
N GLU A 78 -25.67 -4.55 -4.41
CA GLU A 78 -24.90 -4.24 -5.61
C GLU A 78 -23.76 -5.24 -5.80
N GLN A 79 -23.36 -5.48 -7.05
CA GLN A 79 -22.21 -6.34 -7.35
C GLN A 79 -20.93 -5.72 -6.75
N SER A 80 -20.37 -6.37 -5.74
CA SER A 80 -19.02 -6.06 -5.26
C SER A 80 -17.99 -6.65 -6.22
N PHE A 81 -16.92 -5.91 -6.48
CA PHE A 81 -15.76 -6.41 -7.22
C PHE A 81 -14.68 -6.77 -6.20
N ASP A 82 -14.07 -7.96 -6.33
CA ASP A 82 -12.85 -8.31 -5.60
C ASP A 82 -11.78 -7.22 -5.78
N VAL A 83 -10.84 -7.14 -4.82
CA VAL A 83 -9.74 -6.16 -4.71
C VAL A 83 -9.42 -5.51 -6.07
N PRO A 84 -9.46 -4.17 -6.19
CA PRO A 84 -9.45 -3.47 -7.47
C PRO A 84 -8.39 -4.03 -8.42
N ALA A 85 -8.75 -4.36 -9.67
CA ALA A 85 -7.82 -4.89 -10.65
C ALA A 85 -6.56 -4.00 -10.85
N SER A 86 -6.67 -2.71 -10.52
CA SER A 86 -5.56 -1.77 -10.43
C SER A 86 -4.51 -2.19 -9.39
N SER A 87 -4.91 -2.69 -8.22
CA SER A 87 -4.01 -3.13 -7.15
C SER A 87 -3.08 -4.25 -7.62
N MET A 88 -3.59 -5.29 -8.28
CA MET A 88 -2.74 -6.37 -8.81
C MET A 88 -1.71 -5.87 -9.82
N LYS A 89 -2.10 -4.95 -10.71
CA LYS A 89 -1.17 -4.32 -11.66
C LYS A 89 -0.07 -3.53 -10.93
N LEU A 90 -0.43 -2.79 -9.88
CA LEU A 90 0.52 -2.04 -9.06
C LEU A 90 1.49 -2.99 -8.33
N ILE A 91 1.01 -4.10 -7.78
CA ILE A 91 1.85 -5.14 -7.17
C ILE A 91 2.86 -5.71 -8.17
N GLN A 92 2.44 -6.06 -9.39
CA GLN A 92 3.39 -6.56 -10.40
C GLN A 92 4.42 -5.49 -10.79
N THR A 93 4.00 -4.23 -10.87
CA THR A 93 4.92 -3.10 -11.11
C THR A 93 5.94 -2.96 -9.98
N LEU A 94 5.49 -3.07 -8.72
CA LEU A 94 6.38 -3.04 -7.55
C LEU A 94 7.39 -4.17 -7.55
N ARG A 95 6.97 -5.41 -7.85
CA ARG A 95 7.87 -6.57 -7.96
C ARG A 95 8.96 -6.34 -9.01
N SER A 96 8.58 -5.82 -10.18
CA SER A 96 9.56 -5.50 -11.24
C SER A 96 10.52 -4.39 -10.83
N ASN A 97 10.00 -3.32 -10.21
CA ASN A 97 10.82 -2.21 -9.71
C ASN A 97 11.77 -2.65 -8.58
N LEU A 98 11.35 -3.57 -7.71
CA LEU A 98 12.18 -4.10 -6.64
C LEU A 98 13.41 -4.83 -7.20
N VAL A 99 13.23 -5.65 -8.26
CA VAL A 99 14.36 -6.33 -8.91
C VAL A 99 15.40 -5.33 -9.42
N LYS A 100 14.95 -4.22 -10.01
CA LYS A 100 15.85 -3.15 -10.45
C LYS A 100 16.52 -2.47 -9.24
N TRP A 101 15.74 -2.09 -8.24
CA TRP A 101 16.25 -1.43 -7.04
C TRP A 101 17.31 -2.26 -6.31
N ARG A 102 17.11 -3.58 -6.19
CA ARG A 102 18.09 -4.50 -5.60
C ARG A 102 19.44 -4.48 -6.34
N LYS A 103 19.43 -4.44 -7.68
CA LYS A 103 20.68 -4.31 -8.46
C LYS A 103 21.38 -3.00 -8.17
N ASP A 104 20.62 -1.91 -8.11
CA ASP A 104 21.17 -0.58 -7.91
C ASP A 104 21.66 -0.34 -6.46
N ASN A 105 21.21 -1.13 -5.47
CA ASN A 105 21.42 -0.86 -4.04
C ASN A 105 22.03 -2.00 -3.23
N ILE A 106 21.96 -3.25 -3.67
CA ILE A 106 22.47 -4.43 -2.92
C ILE A 106 23.74 -4.99 -3.57
N GLU A 107 23.83 -5.05 -4.90
CA GLU A 107 25.07 -5.51 -5.59
C GLU A 107 26.26 -4.59 -5.27
N VAL A 108 26.02 -3.30 -5.00
CA VAL A 108 27.06 -2.33 -4.61
C VAL A 108 27.66 -2.60 -3.21
N ILE A 109 26.89 -3.21 -2.30
CA ILE A 109 27.35 -3.47 -0.91
C ILE A 109 28.29 -4.68 -0.84
N ALA A 110 28.11 -5.65 -1.75
CA ALA A 110 28.95 -6.85 -1.80
C ALA A 110 30.33 -6.62 -2.42
N ASP A 111 30.49 -5.62 -3.30
CA ASP A 111 31.76 -5.29 -3.96
C ASP A 111 32.66 -4.32 -3.15
N GLU A 112 32.12 -3.69 -2.10
CA GLU A 112 32.88 -2.80 -1.19
C GLU A 112 33.30 -3.48 0.13
N SER A 113 33.02 -4.78 0.30
CA SER A 113 33.35 -5.59 1.49
C SER A 113 34.51 -6.56 1.23
#